data_AF-A0A2S5DAW5-F1
#
_entry.id   AF-A0A2S5DAW5-F1
#
_cell.length_a   1.000
_cell.length_b   1.000
_cell.length_c   1.000
_cell.angle_alpha   90.00
_cell.angle_beta   90.00
_cell.angle_gamma   90.00
#
_symmetry.space_group_name_H-M   'P 1'
#
loop_
_entity.id
_entity.type
_entity.pdbx_description
1 polymer ?
#
loop_
_entity_poly.entity_id
_entity_poly.type
_entity_poly.pdbx_seq_one_letter_code
_entity_poly.pdbx_strand_id
1 'polypeptide(L)'
;MMTLEFSSWVKWDNRVPQLNNLQYPGIYALRISRRNIEGQPFDWAKEIVYFGMTNSVAGLRGRLSQFNNTLRDKSGGGHGGADRFRYDYQDGEALAKILYVAVCSFEYQGRDITPENLLVHGKVAMAEYVAFAEYFKRFGELPKYNNKKASPKLSKS
;
A
#
# COMPACT_ATOMS: atom_id res chain seq x y z
N MET A 1 0.78 8.82 -20.47
CA MET A 1 0.40 7.90 -19.36
C MET A 1 0.61 8.64 -18.05
N MET A 2 -0.20 8.35 -17.02
CA MET A 2 0.00 8.92 -15.69
C MET A 2 1.35 8.46 -15.13
N THR A 3 2.18 9.40 -14.69
CA THR A 3 3.42 9.09 -13.95
C THR A 3 3.07 8.89 -12.47
N LEU A 4 3.58 7.81 -11.87
CA LEU A 4 3.42 7.53 -10.45
C LEU A 4 4.65 8.01 -9.70
N GLU A 5 4.47 9.03 -8.85
CA GLU A 5 5.52 9.61 -8.03
C GLU A 5 5.46 9.01 -6.63
N PHE A 6 6.17 7.90 -6.43
CA PHE A 6 6.31 7.28 -5.12
C PHE A 6 7.41 7.96 -4.29
N SER A 7 7.20 8.03 -2.98
CA SER A 7 8.25 8.35 -2.01
C SER A 7 9.40 7.35 -2.07
N SER A 8 10.53 7.68 -1.45
CA SER A 8 11.53 6.67 -1.08
C SER A 8 10.90 5.57 -0.21
N TRP A 9 11.55 4.41 -0.20
CA TRP A 9 11.18 3.30 0.66
C TRP A 9 11.40 3.65 2.13
N VAL A 10 10.38 3.41 2.95
CA VAL A 10 10.44 3.59 4.40
C VAL A 10 10.20 2.26 5.08
N LYS A 11 10.94 1.96 6.14
CA LYS A 11 10.71 0.74 6.93
C LYS A 11 9.32 0.79 7.57
N TRP A 12 8.59 -0.32 7.57
CA TRP A 12 7.17 -0.34 7.95
C TRP A 12 6.88 0.36 9.27
N ASP A 13 7.69 0.12 10.30
CA ASP A 13 7.47 0.71 11.63
C ASP A 13 7.86 2.18 11.74
N ASN A 14 8.64 2.70 10.78
CA ASN A 14 9.02 4.10 10.71
C ASN A 14 8.12 4.93 9.79
N ARG A 15 7.06 4.33 9.22
CA ARG A 15 6.21 4.94 8.19
C ARG A 15 5.56 6.27 8.59
N VAL A 16 5.12 6.43 9.84
CA VAL A 16 4.40 7.62 10.29
C VAL A 16 5.31 8.85 10.42
N PRO A 17 6.46 8.79 11.10
CA PRO A 17 7.34 9.95 11.22
C PRO A 17 8.10 10.29 9.93
N GLN A 18 8.31 9.34 9.01
CA GLN A 18 9.13 9.58 7.81
C GLN A 18 8.33 9.86 6.52
N LEU A 19 7.07 9.43 6.42
CA LEU A 19 6.26 9.70 5.23
C LEU A 19 5.48 11.01 5.38
N ASN A 20 5.58 11.85 4.36
CA ASN A 20 4.80 13.07 4.26
C ASN A 20 3.42 12.79 3.64
N ASN A 21 2.52 13.76 3.74
CA ASN A 21 1.26 13.77 2.99
C ASN A 21 0.32 12.57 3.23
N LEU A 22 0.47 11.89 4.37
CA LEU A 22 -0.36 10.74 4.72
C LEU A 22 -1.82 11.09 5.00
N GLN A 23 -2.16 12.36 5.22
CA GLN A 23 -3.53 12.83 5.36
C GLN A 23 -4.33 12.73 4.06
N TYR A 24 -3.65 12.64 2.92
CA TYR A 24 -4.28 12.61 1.60
C TYR A 24 -4.57 11.18 1.12
N PRO A 25 -5.53 11.03 0.18
CA PRO A 25 -5.75 9.79 -0.53
C PRO A 25 -4.56 9.47 -1.44
N GLY A 26 -4.51 8.24 -1.90
CA GLY A 26 -3.44 7.82 -2.79
C GLY A 26 -3.24 6.33 -2.81
N ILE A 27 -2.09 5.93 -3.34
CA ILE A 27 -1.69 4.54 -3.45
C ILE A 27 -0.39 4.30 -2.67
N TYR A 28 -0.16 3.06 -2.29
CA TYR A 28 1.06 2.64 -1.61
C TYR A 28 1.53 1.29 -2.13
N ALA A 29 2.84 1.11 -2.18
CA ALA A 29 3.51 -0.13 -2.54
C ALA A 29 4.13 -0.75 -1.28
N LEU A 30 4.08 -2.08 -1.18
CA LEU A 30 4.74 -2.83 -0.12
C LEU A 30 5.79 -3.78 -0.71
N ARG A 31 7.00 -3.71 -0.17
CA ARG A 31 8.13 -4.56 -0.56
C ARG A 31 8.63 -5.35 0.63
N ILE A 32 8.88 -6.64 0.45
CA ILE A 32 9.52 -7.49 1.46
C ILE A 32 11.00 -7.62 1.10
N SER A 33 11.90 -7.20 1.99
CA SER A 33 13.35 -7.27 1.75
C SER A 33 14.10 -7.62 3.02
N ARG A 34 15.04 -8.57 2.90
CA ARG A 34 16.02 -8.88 3.98
C ARG A 34 17.16 -7.86 4.04
N ARG A 35 17.40 -7.14 2.94
CA ARG A 35 18.37 -6.05 2.88
C ARG A 35 17.71 -4.75 3.32
N ASN A 36 18.46 -3.87 3.99
CA ASN A 36 17.94 -2.56 4.31
C ASN A 36 17.84 -1.68 3.06
N ILE A 37 16.61 -1.30 2.70
CA ILE A 37 16.32 -0.40 1.57
C ILE A 37 15.71 0.92 2.02
N GLU A 38 15.65 1.19 3.33
CA GLU A 38 15.15 2.45 3.86
C GLU A 38 15.92 3.64 3.28
N GLY A 39 15.18 4.69 2.88
CA GLY A 39 15.72 5.91 2.25
C GLY A 39 16.03 5.78 0.76
N GLN A 40 16.09 4.56 0.19
CA GLN A 40 16.34 4.38 -1.23
C GLN A 40 15.15 4.88 -2.06
N PRO A 41 15.39 5.52 -3.24
CA PRO A 41 14.33 5.88 -4.15
C PRO A 41 13.46 4.69 -4.53
N PHE A 42 12.18 4.93 -4.82
CA PHE A 42 11.29 3.89 -5.31
C PHE A 42 11.83 3.28 -6.61
N ASP A 43 11.88 1.96 -6.66
CA ASP A 43 12.28 1.16 -7.80
C ASP A 43 11.28 0.02 -8.03
N TRP A 44 11.05 -0.32 -9.30
CA TRP A 44 10.23 -1.47 -9.64
C TRP A 44 11.02 -2.75 -9.41
N ALA A 45 10.55 -3.59 -8.49
CA ALA A 45 11.22 -4.84 -8.13
C ALA A 45 10.23 -5.99 -7.92
N LYS A 46 10.65 -7.23 -8.20
CA LYS A 46 9.80 -8.43 -8.00
C LYS A 46 9.43 -8.64 -6.54
N GLU A 47 10.19 -8.07 -5.59
CA GLU A 47 9.86 -8.16 -4.17
C GLU A 47 8.74 -7.19 -3.74
N ILE A 48 8.21 -6.36 -4.65
CA ILE A 48 6.97 -5.64 -4.40
C ILE A 48 5.83 -6.64 -4.44
N VAL A 49 5.25 -6.91 -3.27
CA VAL A 49 4.26 -7.98 -3.09
C VAL A 49 2.83 -7.46 -3.02
N TYR A 50 2.63 -6.15 -2.91
CA TYR A 50 1.32 -5.54 -2.82
C TYR A 50 1.31 -4.06 -3.23
N PHE A 51 0.31 -3.65 -4.00
CA PHE A 51 -0.16 -2.27 -4.05
C PHE A 51 -1.55 -2.16 -3.43
N GLY A 52 -1.83 -1.06 -2.74
CA GLY A 52 -3.17 -0.73 -2.30
C GLY A 52 -3.46 0.75 -2.48
N MET A 53 -4.75 1.09 -2.57
CA MET A 53 -5.21 2.47 -2.62
C MET A 53 -6.15 2.84 -1.46
N THR A 54 -6.40 4.14 -1.32
CA THR A 54 -7.46 4.68 -0.46
C THR A 54 -7.98 6.02 -0.98
N ASN A 55 -9.30 6.14 -1.02
CA ASN A 55 -10.04 7.41 -1.18
C ASN A 55 -10.71 7.84 0.15
N SER A 56 -10.34 7.23 1.27
CA SER A 56 -10.98 7.52 2.56
C SER A 56 -10.58 8.90 3.10
N VAL A 57 -11.46 9.48 3.92
CA VAL A 57 -11.21 10.76 4.62
C VAL A 57 -9.97 10.68 5.54
N ALA A 58 -9.68 9.50 6.08
CA ALA A 58 -8.49 9.28 6.91
C ALA A 58 -7.18 9.15 6.10
N GLY A 59 -7.28 9.19 4.76
CA GLY A 59 -6.16 9.13 3.84
C GLY A 59 -5.32 7.86 3.93
N LEU A 60 -4.10 7.94 3.41
CA LEU A 60 -3.07 6.91 3.51
C LEU A 60 -2.76 6.56 4.97
N ARG A 61 -2.78 7.53 5.89
CA ARG A 61 -2.55 7.31 7.34
C ARG A 61 -3.52 6.29 7.90
N GLY A 62 -4.82 6.49 7.68
CA GLY A 62 -5.86 5.58 8.14
C GLY A 62 -5.73 4.20 7.52
N ARG A 63 -5.48 4.14 6.20
CA ARG A 63 -5.35 2.87 5.47
C ARG A 63 -4.15 2.04 5.94
N LEU A 64 -3.00 2.67 6.10
CA LEU A 64 -1.78 2.03 6.61
C LEU A 64 -1.93 1.61 8.08
N SER A 65 -2.67 2.37 8.90
CA SER A 65 -3.02 1.98 10.26
C SER A 65 -3.90 0.73 10.28
N GLN A 66 -4.94 0.66 9.45
CA GLN A 66 -5.80 -0.52 9.33
C GLN A 66 -5.02 -1.75 8.85
N PHE A 67 -4.12 -1.57 7.88
CA PHE A 67 -3.20 -2.63 7.44
C PHE A 67 -2.37 -3.13 8.61
N ASN A 68 -1.76 -2.20 9.35
CA ASN A 68 -0.91 -2.50 10.49
C ASN A 68 -1.63 -3.26 11.61
N ASN A 69 -2.83 -2.83 11.96
CA ASN A 69 -3.64 -3.48 12.98
C ASN A 69 -4.02 -4.89 12.55
N THR A 70 -4.39 -5.07 11.28
CA THR A 70 -4.66 -6.40 10.73
C THR A 70 -3.43 -7.28 10.77
N LEU A 71 -2.28 -6.77 10.31
CA LEU A 71 -0.99 -7.46 10.26
C LEU A 71 -0.56 -7.98 11.65
N ARG A 72 -0.82 -7.19 12.69
CA ARG A 72 -0.43 -7.48 14.08
C ARG A 72 -1.56 -8.05 14.95
N ASP A 73 -2.67 -8.43 14.33
CA ASP A 73 -3.87 -8.94 15.00
C ASP A 73 -4.39 -8.05 16.15
N LYS A 74 -4.36 -6.73 15.93
CA LYS A 74 -4.83 -5.71 16.88
C LYS A 74 -6.25 -5.27 16.54
N SER A 75 -6.94 -4.71 17.53
CA SER A 75 -8.26 -4.08 17.33
C SER A 75 -8.22 -2.99 16.25
N GLY A 76 -9.33 -2.82 15.54
CA GLY A 76 -9.38 -1.91 14.38
C GLY A 76 -8.66 -2.43 13.13
N GLY A 77 -8.53 -3.76 12.99
CA GLY A 77 -8.08 -4.45 11.77
C GLY A 77 -9.15 -4.50 10.66
N GLY A 78 -9.16 -5.58 9.88
CA GLY A 78 -10.12 -5.80 8.78
C GLY A 78 -9.59 -5.43 7.38
N HIS A 79 -8.28 -5.28 7.23
CA HIS A 79 -7.66 -4.98 5.95
C HIS A 79 -7.42 -6.26 5.14
N GLY A 80 -8.25 -6.51 4.13
CA GLY A 80 -8.20 -7.76 3.34
C GLY A 80 -6.86 -8.07 2.63
N GLY A 81 -6.04 -7.06 2.31
CA GLY A 81 -4.66 -7.26 1.83
C GLY A 81 -3.73 -7.82 2.92
N ALA A 82 -3.56 -7.12 4.04
CA ALA A 82 -2.82 -7.58 5.22
C ALA A 82 -3.24 -8.97 5.73
N ASP A 83 -4.54 -9.31 5.67
CA ASP A 83 -5.02 -10.63 6.05
C ASP A 83 -4.49 -11.76 5.13
N ARG A 84 -4.18 -11.45 3.86
CA ARG A 84 -3.46 -12.37 2.96
C ARG A 84 -1.98 -12.48 3.31
N PHE A 85 -1.35 -11.40 3.78
CA PHE A 85 0.02 -11.49 4.31
C PHE A 85 0.07 -12.42 5.52
N ARG A 86 -0.93 -12.34 6.42
CA ARG A 86 -1.01 -13.20 7.61
C ARG A 86 -1.16 -14.68 7.32
N TYR A 87 -1.62 -15.05 6.12
CA TYR A 87 -1.63 -16.44 5.69
C TYR A 87 -0.21 -17.02 5.61
N ASP A 88 0.74 -16.26 5.04
CA ASP A 88 2.15 -16.68 4.94
C ASP A 88 3.01 -16.26 6.14
N TYR A 89 2.63 -15.14 6.79
CA TYR A 89 3.39 -14.48 7.84
C TYR A 89 2.52 -14.26 9.08
N GLN A 90 2.33 -15.32 9.86
CA GLN A 90 1.53 -15.27 11.09
C GLN A 90 2.16 -14.37 12.17
N ASP A 91 3.50 -14.29 12.22
CA ASP A 91 4.22 -13.34 13.05
C ASP A 91 4.35 -11.98 12.34
N GLY A 92 3.38 -11.11 12.59
CA GLY A 92 3.33 -9.75 12.05
C GLY A 92 4.48 -8.85 12.51
N GLU A 93 5.05 -9.09 13.70
CA GLU A 93 6.20 -8.33 14.20
C GLU A 93 7.48 -8.73 13.48
N ALA A 94 7.68 -10.03 13.20
CA ALA A 94 8.78 -10.50 12.37
C ALA A 94 8.69 -9.96 10.93
N LEU A 95 7.49 -9.96 10.33
CA LEU A 95 7.28 -9.41 9.00
C LEU A 95 7.55 -7.89 8.97
N ALA A 96 7.07 -7.13 9.95
CA ALA A 96 7.28 -5.69 10.02
C ALA A 96 8.77 -5.28 9.97
N LYS A 97 9.68 -6.13 10.47
CA LYS A 97 11.14 -5.90 10.43
C LYS A 97 11.74 -5.94 9.03
N ILE A 98 11.09 -6.63 8.08
CA ILE A 98 11.54 -6.80 6.69
C ILE A 98 10.55 -6.20 5.67
N LEU A 99 9.52 -5.51 6.16
CA LEU A 99 8.51 -4.87 5.33
C LEU A 99 8.84 -3.40 5.13
N TYR A 100 8.71 -2.94 3.90
CA TYR A 100 8.95 -1.56 3.48
C TYR A 100 7.74 -1.03 2.73
N VAL A 101 7.50 0.28 2.83
CA VAL A 101 6.40 0.98 2.20
C VAL A 101 6.89 2.21 1.45
N ALA A 102 6.33 2.45 0.27
CA ALA A 102 6.45 3.71 -0.46
C ALA A 102 5.03 4.19 -0.80
N VAL A 103 4.80 5.51 -0.80
CA VAL A 103 3.46 6.09 -1.03
C VAL A 103 3.49 7.09 -2.18
N CYS A 104 2.38 7.16 -2.92
CA CYS A 104 2.10 8.17 -3.92
C CYS A 104 0.77 8.84 -3.53
N SER A 105 0.88 10.04 -2.94
CA SER A 105 -0.26 10.81 -2.40
C SER A 105 -0.83 11.76 -3.45
N PHE A 106 -2.14 11.97 -3.41
CA PHE A 106 -2.85 12.90 -4.27
C PHE A 106 -3.48 13.99 -3.41
N GLU A 107 -2.82 15.15 -3.37
CA GLU A 107 -3.29 16.30 -2.58
C GLU A 107 -4.62 16.83 -3.12
N TYR A 108 -5.54 17.16 -2.21
CA TYR A 108 -6.78 17.86 -2.56
C TYR A 108 -7.37 18.64 -1.37
N GLN A 109 -8.26 19.59 -1.66
CA GLN A 109 -8.57 20.71 -0.76
C GLN A 109 -9.81 20.55 0.14
N GLY A 110 -10.44 19.39 0.27
CA GLY A 110 -11.66 19.33 1.08
C GLY A 110 -12.11 17.94 1.51
N ARG A 111 -13.24 17.89 2.22
CA ARG A 111 -13.95 16.64 2.53
C ARG A 111 -15.28 16.54 1.80
N ASP A 112 -15.64 17.59 1.08
CA ASP A 112 -16.93 17.72 0.42
C ASP A 112 -16.96 16.96 -0.90
N ILE A 113 -18.16 16.55 -1.30
CA ILE A 113 -18.36 15.92 -2.60
C ILE A 113 -18.45 17.05 -3.64
N THR A 114 -17.30 17.41 -4.21
CA THR A 114 -17.21 18.36 -5.33
C THR A 114 -16.72 17.64 -6.60
N PRO A 115 -17.00 18.18 -7.80
CA PRO A 115 -16.47 17.63 -9.05
C PRO A 115 -14.95 17.43 -9.03
N GLU A 116 -14.20 18.37 -8.45
CA GLU A 116 -12.73 18.32 -8.34
C GLU A 116 -12.27 17.15 -7.47
N ASN A 117 -12.95 16.93 -6.33
CA ASN A 117 -12.61 15.86 -5.40
C ASN A 117 -12.94 14.49 -5.99
N LEU A 118 -14.06 14.38 -6.72
CA LEU A 118 -14.41 13.16 -7.46
C LEU A 118 -13.38 12.83 -8.56
N LEU A 119 -12.85 13.85 -9.25
CA LEU A 119 -11.77 13.66 -10.23
C LEU A 119 -10.48 13.16 -9.55
N VAL A 120 -10.15 13.65 -8.35
CA VAL A 120 -9.02 13.12 -7.57
C VAL A 120 -9.24 11.66 -7.18
N HIS A 121 -10.44 11.30 -6.71
CA HIS A 121 -10.76 9.91 -6.40
C HIS A 121 -10.63 8.99 -7.61
N GLY A 122 -11.06 9.45 -8.79
CA GLY A 122 -10.87 8.76 -10.06
C GLY A 122 -9.40 8.60 -10.43
N LYS A 123 -8.58 9.63 -10.23
CA LYS A 123 -7.13 9.58 -10.42
C LYS A 123 -6.45 8.56 -9.51
N VAL A 124 -6.82 8.50 -8.24
CA VAL A 124 -6.28 7.52 -7.28
C VAL A 124 -6.63 6.09 -7.69
N ALA A 125 -7.89 5.85 -8.08
CA ALA A 125 -8.30 4.54 -8.58
C ALA A 125 -7.54 4.15 -9.85
N MET A 126 -7.42 5.08 -10.81
CA MET A 126 -6.62 4.88 -12.02
C MET A 126 -5.15 4.59 -11.69
N ALA A 127 -4.56 5.31 -10.72
CA ALA A 127 -3.18 5.13 -10.31
C ALA A 127 -2.88 3.72 -9.80
N GLU A 128 -3.81 3.09 -9.06
CA GLU A 128 -3.68 1.70 -8.62
C GLU A 128 -3.60 0.74 -9.81
N TYR A 129 -4.47 0.90 -10.82
CA TYR A 129 -4.45 0.09 -12.03
C TYR A 129 -3.22 0.35 -12.91
N VAL A 130 -2.75 1.60 -12.97
CA VAL A 130 -1.48 1.94 -13.64
C VAL A 130 -0.33 1.21 -12.94
N ALA A 131 -0.31 1.17 -11.61
CA ALA A 131 0.72 0.45 -10.87
C ALA A 131 0.70 -1.06 -11.16
N PHE A 132 -0.50 -1.66 -11.23
CA PHE A 132 -0.66 -3.07 -11.63
C PHE A 132 -0.18 -3.31 -13.06
N ALA A 133 -0.56 -2.45 -14.02
CA ALA A 133 -0.17 -2.60 -15.41
C ALA A 133 1.36 -2.49 -15.58
N GLU A 134 1.99 -1.52 -14.91
CA GLU A 134 3.45 -1.33 -14.95
C GLU A 134 4.19 -2.51 -14.31
N TYR A 135 3.71 -3.01 -13.17
CA TYR A 135 4.28 -4.21 -12.55
C TYR A 135 4.14 -5.44 -13.46
N PHE A 136 2.94 -5.68 -14.00
CA PHE A 136 2.66 -6.82 -14.87
C PHE A 136 3.48 -6.78 -16.16
N LYS A 137 3.64 -5.60 -16.78
CA LYS A 137 4.49 -5.41 -17.96
C LYS A 137 5.95 -5.80 -17.71
N ARG A 138 6.45 -5.57 -16.49
CA ARG A 138 7.84 -5.84 -16.10
C ARG A 138 8.07 -7.29 -15.68
N PHE A 139 7.09 -7.91 -15.02
CA PHE A 139 7.30 -9.18 -14.32
C PHE A 139 6.37 -10.32 -14.77
N GLY A 140 5.40 -10.05 -15.64
CA GLY A 140 4.51 -11.04 -16.26
C GLY A 140 3.37 -11.52 -15.36
N GLU A 141 3.21 -10.94 -14.16
CA GLU A 141 2.20 -11.33 -13.19
C GLU A 141 1.80 -10.14 -12.30
N LEU A 142 0.73 -10.29 -11.52
CA LEU A 142 0.38 -9.33 -10.46
C LEU A 142 1.25 -9.57 -9.22
N PRO A 143 1.47 -8.56 -8.37
CA PRO A 143 2.08 -8.79 -7.06
C PRO A 143 1.31 -9.86 -6.28
N LYS A 144 2.04 -10.71 -5.55
CA LYS A 144 1.49 -11.90 -4.88
C LYS A 144 0.16 -11.61 -4.18
N TYR A 145 0.11 -10.61 -3.31
CA TYR A 145 -1.08 -10.34 -2.50
C TYR A 145 -2.18 -9.53 -3.20
N ASN A 146 -1.92 -9.03 -4.41
CA ASN A 146 -2.96 -8.51 -5.31
C ASN A 146 -3.60 -9.62 -6.15
N ASN A 147 -2.90 -10.74 -6.38
CA ASN A 147 -3.49 -11.93 -7.01
C ASN A 147 -4.39 -12.69 -6.01
N LYS A 148 -5.64 -12.23 -5.88
CA LYS A 148 -6.61 -12.76 -4.91
C LYS A 148 -6.94 -14.25 -5.08
N LYS A 149 -6.77 -14.79 -6.30
CA LYS A 149 -7.01 -16.22 -6.60
C LYS A 149 -5.90 -17.10 -6.04
N ALA A 150 -4.65 -16.61 -6.05
CA ALA A 150 -3.48 -17.37 -5.62
C ALA A 150 -3.06 -17.12 -4.16
N SER A 151 -3.56 -16.06 -3.52
CA SER A 151 -3.15 -15.67 -2.17
C SER A 151 -4.33 -15.68 -1.21
N PRO A 152 -4.69 -16.80 -0.56
CA PRO A 152 -5.84 -16.88 0.34
C PRO A 152 -5.71 -15.92 1.54
N LYS A 153 -6.83 -15.63 2.19
CA LYS A 153 -6.88 -14.91 3.46
C LYS A 153 -6.67 -15.88 4.63
N LEU A 154 -6.09 -15.41 5.73
CA LEU A 154 -6.04 -16.19 6.97
C LEU A 154 -7.45 -16.30 7.58
N SER A 155 -8.19 -15.18 7.64
CA SER A 155 -9.58 -15.22 8.05
C SER A 155 -10.45 -15.91 6.99
N LYS A 156 -11.31 -16.84 7.41
CA LYS A 156 -12.34 -17.43 6.55
C LYS A 156 -13.48 -16.42 6.42
N SER A 157 -13.78 -16.00 5.19
CA SER A 157 -14.98 -15.22 4.85
C SER A 157 -16.17 -16.13 4.64
#